data_AF-A0A0S2IKW4-F1
#
_entry.id   AF-A0A0S2IKW4-F1
#
_cell.length_a   1.000
_cell.length_b   1.000
_cell.length_c   1.000
_cell.angle_alpha   90.00
_cell.angle_beta   90.00
_cell.angle_gamma   90.00
#
_symmetry.space_group_name_H-M   'P 1'
#
loop_
_entity.id
_entity.type
_entity.pdbx_description
1 polymer ?
#
loop_
_entity_poly.entity_id
_entity_poly.type
_entity_poly.pdbx_seq_one_letter_code
_entity_poly.pdbx_strand_id
1 'polypeptide(L)' 'NLRVVFKELPIFGGQSQYAAKVSLAAAKQGKYYAFHDALLSVDGQLSEQITLQTAEKVGLNVAQLKKDM' A
#
# COMPACT_ATOMS: atom_id res chain seq x y z
N ASN A 1 17.44 2.53 -21.66
CA ASN A 1 16.62 1.58 -20.87
C ASN A 1 16.68 1.98 -19.40
N LEU A 2 15.53 2.31 -18.78
CA LEU A 2 15.42 2.59 -17.35
C LEU A 2 14.66 1.45 -16.67
N ARG A 3 15.15 1.00 -15.51
CA ARG A 3 14.48 0.04 -14.63
C ARG A 3 14.35 0.65 -13.25
N VAL A 4 13.16 0.55 -12.67
CA VAL A 4 12.86 1.02 -11.32
C VAL A 4 12.58 -0.19 -10.43
N VAL A 5 13.15 -0.19 -9.23
CA VAL A 5 12.90 -1.20 -8.19
C VAL A 5 12.48 -0.48 -6.93
N PHE A 6 11.28 -0.76 -6.46
CA PHE A 6 10.74 -0.18 -5.23
C PHE A 6 11.17 -1.03 -4.02
N LYS A 7 11.59 -0.36 -2.95
CA LYS A 7 11.88 -0.97 -1.65
C LYS A 7 11.12 -0.19 -0.58
N GLU A 8 10.21 -0.87 0.12
CA GLU A 8 9.48 -0.29 1.23
C GLU A 8 10.42 -0.01 2.40
N LEU A 9 10.47 1.25 2.87
CA LEU A 9 11.29 1.69 4.00
C LEU A 9 10.40 2.32 5.08
N PRO A 10 9.69 1.51 5.89
CA PRO A 10 8.71 2.00 6.86
C PRO A 10 9.37 2.57 8.13
N ILE A 11 10.02 3.73 8.00
CA ILE A 11 10.83 4.36 9.06
C ILE A 11 10.10 5.42 9.89
N PHE A 12 8.86 5.81 9.53
CA PHE A 12 8.07 6.82 10.25
C PHE A 12 7.05 6.23 11.25
N GLY A 13 7.28 4.99 11.71
CA GLY A 13 6.49 4.35 12.77
C GLY A 13 5.38 3.41 12.26
N GLY A 14 4.44 3.08 13.15
CA GLY A 14 3.46 2.01 12.96
C GLY A 14 2.59 2.16 11.70
N GLN A 15 2.17 3.38 11.38
CA GLN A 15 1.36 3.64 10.18
C GLN A 15 2.15 3.37 8.89
N SER A 16 3.43 3.72 8.85
CA SER A 16 4.30 3.37 7.71
C SER A 16 4.54 1.87 7.60
N GLN A 17 4.70 1.18 8.73
CA GLN A 17 4.84 -0.29 8.73
C GLN A 17 3.57 -0.96 8.20
N TYR A 18 2.41 -0.47 8.60
CA TYR A 18 1.13 -0.97 8.10
C TYR A 18 0.98 -0.73 6.59
N ALA A 19 1.21 0.50 6.12
CA ALA A 19 1.17 0.83 4.70
C ALA A 19 2.13 -0.03 3.86
N ALA A 20 3.36 -0.24 4.33
CA ALA A 20 4.33 -1.10 3.65
C ALA A 20 3.84 -2.56 3.52
N LYS A 21 3.23 -3.12 4.58
CA LYS A 21 2.64 -4.47 4.53
C LYS A 21 1.50 -4.54 3.52
N VAL A 22 0.60 -3.55 3.53
CA VAL A 22 -0.49 -3.48 2.55
C VAL A 22 0.06 -3.36 1.12
N SER A 23 1.12 -2.58 0.90
CA SER A 23 1.77 -2.47 -0.41
C SER A 23 2.32 -3.80 -0.90
N LEU A 24 3.03 -4.55 -0.04
CA LEU A 24 3.54 -5.88 -0.40
C LEU A 24 2.41 -6.89 -0.65
N ALA A 25 1.32 -6.83 0.13
CA ALA A 25 0.13 -7.66 -0.11
C ALA A 25 -0.58 -7.26 -1.43
N ALA A 26 -0.63 -5.97 -1.77
CA ALA A 26 -1.16 -5.48 -3.04
C ALA A 26 -0.35 -5.98 -4.25
N ALA A 27 0.96 -6.18 -4.08
CA ALA A 27 1.81 -6.77 -5.10
C ALA A 27 1.38 -8.20 -5.46
N LYS A 28 0.93 -9.00 -4.47
CA LYS A 28 0.42 -10.36 -4.71
C LYS A 28 -0.88 -10.37 -5.52
N GLN A 29 -1.62 -9.26 -5.52
CA GLN A 29 -2.83 -9.06 -6.34
C GLN A 29 -2.53 -8.33 -7.67
N GLY A 30 -1.25 -8.09 -8.01
CA GLY A 30 -0.85 -7.43 -9.25
C GLY A 30 -1.10 -5.92 -9.28
N LYS A 31 -1.40 -5.29 -8.14
CA LYS A 31 -1.78 -3.87 -8.04
C LYS A 31 -0.84 -3.02 -7.18
N TYR A 32 0.42 -3.44 -7.05
CA TYR A 32 1.43 -2.69 -6.28
C TYR A 32 1.52 -1.23 -6.71
N TYR A 33 1.79 -0.97 -8.00
CA TYR A 33 2.06 0.39 -8.47
C TYR A 33 0.82 1.29 -8.38
N ALA A 34 -0.36 0.76 -8.74
CA ALA A 34 -1.62 1.50 -8.60
C ALA A 34 -1.90 1.88 -7.14
N PHE A 35 -1.62 0.97 -6.21
CA PHE A 35 -1.78 1.26 -4.79
C PHE A 35 -0.71 2.22 -4.25
N HIS A 36 0.55 2.06 -4.67
CA HIS A 36 1.65 2.94 -4.32
C HIS A 36 1.38 4.39 -4.75
N ASP A 37 0.95 4.59 -6.00
CA ASP A 37 0.59 5.91 -6.55
C ASP A 37 -0.61 6.53 -5.79
N ALA A 38 -1.62 5.72 -5.50
CA ALA A 38 -2.79 6.16 -4.74
C ALA A 38 -2.45 6.53 -3.29
N LEU A 39 -1.54 5.81 -2.63
CA LEU A 39 -1.06 6.14 -1.28
C LEU A 39 -0.29 7.45 -1.24
N LEU A 40 0.57 7.71 -2.23
CA LEU A 40 1.34 8.96 -2.32
C LEU A 40 0.45 10.17 -2.65
N SER A 41 -0.74 9.93 -3.19
CA SER A 41 -1.73 10.96 -3.50
C SER A 41 -2.65 11.30 -2.32
N VAL A 42 -2.49 10.66 -1.16
CA VAL A 42 -3.28 10.96 0.04
C VAL A 42 -2.76 12.25 0.68
N ASP A 43 -3.65 13.22 0.85
CA ASP A 43 -3.37 14.41 1.65
C ASP A 43 -3.42 14.09 3.15
N GLY A 44 -2.36 14.47 3.87
CA GLY A 44 -2.28 14.34 5.33
C GLY A 44 -1.71 13.01 5.82
N GLN A 45 -2.00 12.68 7.09
CA GLN A 45 -1.38 11.54 7.76
C GLN A 45 -2.11 10.23 7.46
N LEU A 46 -1.34 9.21 7.07
CA LEU A 46 -1.87 7.86 6.88
C LEU A 46 -2.33 7.24 8.21
N SER A 47 -3.44 6.51 8.13
CA SER A 47 -3.92 5.60 9.16
C SER A 47 -4.19 4.22 8.53
N GLU A 48 -4.33 3.18 9.35
CA GLU A 48 -4.73 1.85 8.86
C GLU A 48 -6.04 1.92 8.06
N GLN A 49 -7.00 2.72 8.54
CA GLN A 49 -8.28 2.91 7.87
C GLN A 49 -8.11 3.58 6.51
N ILE A 50 -7.37 4.70 6.43
CA ILE A 50 -7.14 5.41 5.16
C ILE A 50 -6.39 4.50 4.19
N THR A 51 -5.41 3.73 4.67
CA THR A 51 -4.64 2.78 3.87
C THR A 51 -5.55 1.72 3.23
N LEU A 52 -6.46 1.12 4.01
CA LEU A 52 -7.41 0.13 3.48
C LEU A 52 -8.45 0.75 2.55
N GLN A 53 -8.94 1.97 2.84
CA GLN A 53 -9.85 2.68 1.95
C GLN A 53 -9.20 3.01 0.61
N THR A 54 -7.94 3.44 0.61
CA THR A 54 -7.15 3.67 -0.61
C THR A 54 -6.96 2.38 -1.38
N ALA A 55 -6.72 1.26 -0.69
CA ALA A 55 -6.61 -0.05 -1.33
C ALA A 55 -7.93 -0.47 -2.01
N GLU A 56 -9.06 -0.28 -1.33
CA GLU A 56 -10.38 -0.56 -1.87
C GLU A 56 -10.69 0.31 -3.10
N LYS A 57 -10.34 1.60 -3.09
CA LYS A 57 -10.51 2.53 -4.22
C LYS A 57 -9.76 2.08 -5.48
N VAL A 58 -8.60 1.44 -5.35
CA VAL A 58 -7.86 0.86 -6.49
C VAL A 58 -8.31 -0.58 -6.83
N GLY A 59 -9.40 -1.03 -6.20
CA GLY A 59 -10.04 -2.32 -6.43
C GLY A 59 -9.26 -3.51 -5.90
N LEU A 60 -8.48 -3.34 -4.82
CA LEU A 60 -7.89 -4.46 -4.09
C LEU A 60 -8.95 -5.19 -3.26
N ASN A 61 -8.83 -6.50 -3.16
CA ASN A 61 -9.64 -7.28 -2.23
C ASN A 61 -9.07 -7.11 -0.82
N VAL A 62 -9.75 -6.31 0.01
CA VAL A 62 -9.34 -6.02 1.39
C VAL A 62 -9.30 -7.26 2.27
N ALA A 63 -10.22 -8.22 2.08
CA ALA A 63 -10.21 -9.46 2.84
C ALA A 63 -8.97 -10.31 2.51
N GLN A 64 -8.55 -10.32 1.24
CA GLN A 64 -7.32 -10.99 0.82
C GLN A 64 -6.08 -10.25 1.31
N LEU A 65 -6.05 -8.91 1.26
CA LEU A 65 -4.95 -8.11 1.83
C LEU A 65 -4.69 -8.47 3.29
N LYS A 66 -5.75 -8.56 4.11
CA LYS A 66 -5.62 -8.93 5.54
C LYS A 66 -5.04 -10.31 5.78
N LYS A 67 -5.17 -11.23 4.83
CA LYS A 67 -4.56 -12.58 4.90
C LYS A 67 -3.11 -12.59 4.43
N ASP A 68 -2.76 -11.67 3.55
CA ASP A 68 -1.47 -11.63 2.86
C ASP A 68 -0.40 -10.75 3.52
N MET A 69 -0.81 -9.90 4.47
CA MET A 69 0.05 -9.04 5.30
C MET A 69 0.75 -9.82 6.41
#